data_AF-A0A9C8W047-F1
#
_entry.id   AF-A0A9C8W047-F1
#
_cell.length_a   1.000
_cell.length_b   1.000
_cell.length_c   1.000
_cell.angle_alpha   90.00
_cell.angle_beta   90.00
_cell.angle_gamma   90.00
#
_symmetry.space_group_name_H-M   'P 1'
#
loop_
_entity.id
_entity.type
_entity.pdbx_description
1 polymer ?
#
loop_
_entity_poly.entity_id
_entity_poly.type
_entity_poly.pdbx_seq_one_letter_code
_entity_poly.pdbx_strand_id
1 'polypeptide(L)'
;MTAEDSGNDRIMATVYLRSAGGTSLLSATAETILDPALYLPAPGTLARAKAELERLGFRVEAEGSATLSVSAPAELFERLCGARIRQSGMDSGLRRYRSTPPVLRIPGLEDLVDGMVIATQGAPLDLPDS
;
A
#
# COMPACT_ATOMS: atom_id res chain seq x y z
N MET A 1 -16.95 8.50 -29.43
CA MET A 1 -17.14 8.68 -27.97
C MET A 1 -17.59 7.34 -27.42
N THR A 2 -16.64 6.43 -27.26
CA THR A 2 -16.87 5.06 -26.77
C THR A 2 -16.75 5.10 -25.25
N ALA A 3 -17.77 4.58 -24.57
CA ALA A 3 -17.75 4.36 -23.14
C ALA A 3 -16.66 3.32 -22.82
N GLU A 4 -15.45 3.79 -22.56
CA GLU A 4 -14.30 2.98 -22.18
C GLU A 4 -14.47 2.55 -20.72
N ASP A 5 -14.85 1.28 -20.54
CA ASP A 5 -14.47 0.39 -19.45
C ASP A 5 -14.23 1.06 -18.09
N SER A 6 -15.28 1.69 -17.56
CA SER A 6 -15.26 2.36 -16.25
C SER A 6 -15.57 1.38 -15.11
N GLY A 7 -15.54 0.08 -15.38
CA GLY A 7 -15.88 -0.97 -14.43
C GLY A 7 -14.62 -1.58 -13.81
N ASN A 8 -14.26 -1.13 -12.61
CA ASN A 8 -13.45 -1.90 -11.65
C ASN A 8 -11.91 -1.78 -11.76
N ASP A 9 -11.40 -0.61 -12.12
CA ASP A 9 -9.97 -0.34 -12.03
C ASP A 9 -9.52 -0.26 -10.56
N ARG A 10 -9.04 -1.39 -10.04
CA ARG A 10 -8.53 -1.48 -8.67
C ARG A 10 -7.09 -1.00 -8.65
N ILE A 11 -6.82 -0.07 -7.75
CA ILE A 11 -5.48 0.43 -7.48
C ILE A 11 -4.84 -0.44 -6.41
N MET A 12 -3.62 -0.90 -6.68
CA MET A 12 -2.80 -1.59 -5.69
C MET A 12 -2.05 -0.61 -4.80
N ALA A 13 -1.91 -0.95 -3.53
CA ALA A 13 -1.12 -0.20 -2.57
C ALA A 13 -0.41 -1.13 -1.58
N THR A 14 0.75 -0.70 -1.10
CA THR A 14 1.48 -1.36 -0.03
C THR A 14 1.15 -0.64 1.28
N VAL A 15 0.60 -1.37 2.23
CA VAL A 15 0.38 -0.94 3.61
C VAL A 15 1.58 -1.34 4.44
N TYR A 16 2.12 -0.40 5.20
CA TYR A 16 3.23 -0.62 6.12
C TYR A 16 2.68 -0.75 7.53
N LEU A 17 2.89 -1.92 8.14
CA LEU A 17 2.43 -2.19 9.50
C LEU A 17 3.30 -1.43 10.49
N ARG A 18 2.69 -0.97 11.58
CA ARG A 18 3.42 -0.37 12.69
C ARG A 18 4.26 -1.43 13.39
N SER A 19 5.55 -1.18 13.54
CA SER A 19 6.44 -2.08 14.29
C SER A 19 6.16 -2.02 15.79
N ALA A 20 6.54 -3.08 16.51
CA ALA A 20 6.41 -3.11 17.97
C ALA A 20 7.24 -2.02 18.67
N GLY A 21 8.38 -1.64 18.07
CA GLY A 21 9.29 -0.63 18.60
C GLY A 21 8.98 0.81 18.16
N GLY A 22 7.97 1.02 17.30
CA GLY A 22 7.62 2.33 16.74
C GLY A 22 8.53 2.81 15.61
N THR A 23 9.52 2.00 15.19
CA THR A 23 10.35 2.24 14.01
C THR A 23 9.53 2.01 12.73
N SER A 24 9.50 2.99 11.84
CA SER A 24 8.72 2.89 10.61
C SER A 24 9.56 2.46 9.41
N LEU A 25 9.09 1.44 8.68
CA LEU A 25 9.72 1.00 7.44
C LEU A 25 9.59 2.06 6.33
N LEU A 26 8.63 2.99 6.43
CA LEU A 26 8.48 4.12 5.50
C LEU A 26 9.64 5.13 5.57
N SER A 27 10.37 5.16 6.69
CA SER A 27 11.52 6.05 6.90
C SER A 27 12.86 5.35 6.71
N ALA A 28 12.85 4.03 6.48
CA ALA A 28 14.06 3.24 6.27
C ALA A 28 14.57 3.39 4.83
N THR A 29 15.86 3.63 4.67
CA THR A 29 16.54 3.47 3.38
C THR A 29 17.15 2.07 3.30
N ALA A 30 17.36 1.53 2.09
CA ALA A 30 17.96 0.21 1.90
C ALA A 30 19.33 0.06 2.60
N GLU A 31 20.08 1.14 2.72
CA GLU A 31 21.37 1.20 3.42
C GLU A 31 21.24 1.20 4.95
N THR A 32 20.07 1.50 5.50
CA THR A 32 19.81 1.66 6.95
C THR A 32 19.15 0.42 7.57
N ILE A 33 18.75 -0.57 6.77
CA ILE A 33 18.16 -1.82 7.28
C ILE A 33 19.30 -2.74 7.75
N LEU A 34 19.82 -2.45 8.95
CA LEU A 34 20.83 -3.26 9.61
C LEU A 34 20.20 -4.46 10.34
N ASP A 35 18.99 -4.28 10.88
CA ASP A 35 18.23 -5.34 11.56
C ASP A 35 16.74 -5.30 11.13
N PRO A 36 16.30 -6.26 10.29
CA PRO A 36 14.90 -6.39 9.89
C PRO A 36 13.91 -6.58 11.04
N ALA A 37 14.36 -7.14 12.18
CA ALA A 37 13.49 -7.42 13.32
C ALA A 37 12.91 -6.15 13.95
N LEU A 38 13.61 -5.02 13.84
CA LEU A 38 13.17 -3.72 14.36
C LEU A 38 11.91 -3.17 13.65
N TYR A 39 11.62 -3.69 12.46
CA TYR A 39 10.48 -3.26 11.65
C TYR A 39 9.31 -4.23 11.74
N LEU A 40 9.46 -5.34 12.47
CA LEU A 40 8.39 -6.32 12.60
C LEU A 40 7.29 -5.80 13.53
N PRO A 41 6.02 -6.03 13.17
CA PRO A 41 4.88 -5.66 13.98
C PRO A 41 4.79 -6.56 15.22
N ALA A 42 4.08 -6.08 16.24
CA ALA A 42 3.77 -6.89 17.42
C ALA A 42 2.89 -8.11 17.05
N PRO A 43 2.94 -9.20 17.84
CA PRO A 43 2.06 -10.36 17.63
C PRO A 43 0.59 -9.94 17.54
N GLY A 44 -0.11 -10.41 16.50
CA GLY A 44 -1.52 -10.11 16.26
C GLY A 44 -1.80 -8.80 15.52
N THR A 45 -0.84 -7.89 15.38
CA THR A 45 -1.03 -6.63 14.62
C THR A 45 -1.36 -6.91 13.15
N LEU A 46 -0.69 -7.87 12.50
CA LEU A 46 -0.98 -8.24 11.11
C LEU A 46 -2.42 -8.70 10.93
N ALA A 47 -2.87 -9.64 11.77
CA ALA A 47 -4.23 -10.18 11.69
C ALA A 47 -5.29 -9.09 11.95
N ARG A 48 -5.04 -8.20 12.92
CA ARG A 48 -5.91 -7.05 13.20
C ARG A 48 -5.94 -6.05 12.03
N ALA A 49 -4.78 -5.69 11.49
CA ALA A 49 -4.69 -4.77 10.36
C ALA A 49 -5.42 -5.32 9.13
N LYS A 50 -5.23 -6.60 8.81
CA LYS A 50 -5.96 -7.29 7.74
C LYS A 50 -7.47 -7.20 7.95
N ALA A 51 -7.95 -7.61 9.12
CA ALA A 51 -9.39 -7.60 9.43
C ALA A 51 -10.00 -6.19 9.30
N GLU A 52 -9.31 -5.16 9.79
CA GLU A 52 -9.78 -3.78 9.68
C GLU A 52 -9.77 -3.28 8.23
N LEU A 53 -8.73 -3.59 7.45
CA LEU A 53 -8.65 -3.21 6.03
C LEU A 53 -9.76 -3.88 5.21
N GLU A 54 -10.01 -5.17 5.44
CA GLU A 54 -11.11 -5.91 4.80
C GLU A 54 -12.48 -5.33 5.20
N ARG A 55 -12.68 -5.01 6.48
CA ARG A 55 -13.89 -4.35 6.98
C ARG A 55 -14.14 -2.98 6.32
N LEU A 56 -13.07 -2.26 5.98
CA LEU A 56 -13.13 -0.98 5.26
C LEU A 56 -13.37 -1.12 3.76
N GLY A 57 -13.37 -2.34 3.22
CA GLY A 57 -13.63 -2.64 1.81
C GLY A 57 -12.39 -2.78 0.94
N PHE A 58 -11.19 -2.78 1.54
CA PHE A 58 -9.99 -3.20 0.82
C PHE A 58 -9.99 -4.71 0.63
N ARG A 59 -9.36 -5.18 -0.44
CA ARG A 59 -9.02 -6.59 -0.61
C ARG A 59 -7.54 -6.76 -0.30
N VAL A 60 -7.20 -7.70 0.57
CA VAL A 60 -5.79 -8.09 0.78
C VAL A 60 -5.39 -9.08 -0.29
N GLU A 61 -4.37 -8.73 -1.07
CA GLU A 61 -3.85 -9.52 -2.18
C GLU A 61 -2.63 -10.35 -1.79
N ALA A 62 -1.80 -9.84 -0.87
CA ALA A 62 -0.63 -10.54 -0.36
C ALA A 62 -0.27 -10.08 1.07
N GLU A 63 0.36 -10.96 1.82
CA GLU A 63 0.84 -10.72 3.18
C GLU A 63 2.36 -10.82 3.21
N GLY A 64 3.01 -9.80 3.76
CA GLY A 64 4.42 -9.79 4.10
C GLY A 64 4.63 -9.71 5.61
N SER A 65 5.86 -9.87 6.06
CA SER A 65 6.21 -9.89 7.49
C SER A 65 5.91 -8.55 8.19
N ALA A 66 6.03 -7.43 7.46
CA ALA A 66 5.80 -6.07 7.96
C ALA A 66 4.91 -5.23 7.02
N THR A 67 4.35 -5.85 5.98
CA THR A 67 3.56 -5.16 4.96
C THR A 67 2.35 -5.98 4.53
N LEU A 68 1.33 -5.31 4.00
CA LEU A 68 0.20 -5.93 3.32
C LEU A 68 0.06 -5.30 1.93
N SER A 69 -0.12 -6.11 0.90
CA SER A 69 -0.52 -5.62 -0.41
C SER A 69 -2.04 -5.60 -0.47
N VAL A 70 -2.63 -4.44 -0.74
CA VAL A 70 -4.08 -4.27 -0.82
C VAL A 70 -4.49 -3.70 -2.16
N SER A 71 -5.74 -3.96 -2.55
CA SER A 71 -6.35 -3.33 -3.71
C SER A 71 -7.72 -2.75 -3.36
N ALA A 72 -8.11 -1.66 -4.03
CA ALA A 72 -9.46 -1.08 -3.94
C ALA A 72 -9.74 -0.11 -5.12
N PRO A 73 -11.00 0.27 -5.37
CA PRO A 73 -11.32 1.39 -6.26
C PRO A 73 -10.70 2.70 -5.77
N ALA A 74 -10.34 3.60 -6.69
CA ALA A 74 -9.73 4.89 -6.37
C ALA A 74 -10.57 5.69 -5.37
N GLU A 75 -11.89 5.67 -5.52
CA GLU A 75 -12.84 6.40 -4.69
C GLU A 75 -12.75 5.97 -3.22
N LEU A 76 -12.40 4.70 -2.95
CA LEU A 76 -12.22 4.22 -1.58
C LEU A 76 -10.98 4.86 -0.94
N PHE A 77 -9.86 4.93 -1.67
CA PHE A 77 -8.66 5.60 -1.20
C PHE A 77 -8.91 7.08 -0.93
N GLU A 78 -9.58 7.77 -1.85
CA GLU A 78 -9.88 9.19 -1.70
C GLU A 78 -10.77 9.45 -0.48
N ARG A 79 -11.83 8.66 -0.31
CA ARG A 79 -12.78 8.79 0.80
C ARG A 79 -12.15 8.50 2.15
N LEU A 80 -11.38 7.41 2.27
CA LEU A 80 -10.84 6.97 3.55
C LEU A 80 -9.56 7.71 3.95
N CYS A 81 -8.75 8.14 2.98
CA CYS A 81 -7.45 8.76 3.26
C CYS A 81 -7.46 10.29 3.11
N GLY A 82 -8.57 10.89 2.64
CA GLY A 82 -8.65 12.32 2.35
C GLY A 82 -7.68 12.77 1.26
N ALA A 83 -7.22 11.84 0.42
CA ALA A 83 -6.25 12.09 -0.64
C ALA A 83 -6.95 12.24 -1.98
N ARG A 84 -6.26 12.85 -2.95
CA ARG A 84 -6.71 12.86 -4.33
C ARG A 84 -5.85 11.91 -5.15
N ILE A 85 -6.48 10.96 -5.83
CA ILE A 85 -5.80 10.02 -6.70
C ILE A 85 -5.91 10.51 -8.14
N ARG A 86 -4.78 10.55 -8.84
CA ARG A 86 -4.73 10.94 -10.25
C ARG A 86 -4.01 9.87 -11.05
N GLN A 87 -4.57 9.55 -12.21
CA GLN A 87 -3.84 8.79 -13.22
C GLN A 87 -2.71 9.69 -13.76
N SER A 88 -1.46 9.26 -13.58
CA SER A 88 -0.27 10.01 -13.99
C SER A 88 0.28 9.57 -15.35
N GLY A 89 -0.29 8.53 -15.96
CA GLY A 89 0.11 8.05 -17.28
C GLY A 89 -0.26 6.59 -17.51
N MET A 90 0.29 6.03 -18.58
CA MET A 90 0.23 4.61 -18.94
C MET A 90 1.66 4.11 -19.14
N ASP A 91 1.99 2.93 -18.64
CA ASP A 91 3.27 2.25 -18.88
C ASP A 91 3.00 0.82 -19.32
N SER A 92 3.51 0.41 -20.47
CA SER A 92 3.33 -0.97 -20.97
C SER A 92 1.87 -1.46 -20.94
N GLY A 93 0.90 -0.57 -21.20
CA GLY A 93 -0.53 -0.87 -21.17
C GLY A 93 -1.21 -0.79 -19.79
N LEU A 94 -0.47 -0.46 -18.74
CA LEU A 94 -0.96 -0.37 -17.36
C LEU A 94 -1.08 1.09 -16.91
N ARG A 95 -2.19 1.42 -16.24
CA ARG A 95 -2.43 2.79 -15.73
C ARG A 95 -1.58 3.04 -14.49
N ARG A 96 -0.83 4.14 -14.48
CA ARG A 96 -0.08 4.61 -13.30
C ARG A 96 -0.92 5.59 -12.50
N TYR A 97 -0.95 5.39 -11.19
CA TYR A 97 -1.66 6.24 -10.26
C TYR A 97 -0.70 6.93 -9.29
N ARG A 98 -1.02 8.17 -8.92
CA ARG A 98 -0.31 8.93 -7.88
C ARG A 98 -1.31 9.56 -6.93
N SER A 99 -0.93 9.65 -5.66
CA SER A 99 -1.66 10.38 -4.64
C SER A 99 -0.92 11.65 -4.24
N THR A 100 -1.68 12.62 -3.72
CA THR A 100 -1.12 13.72 -2.93
C THR A 100 -1.94 13.81 -1.64
N PRO A 101 -1.34 13.53 -0.47
CA PRO A 101 0.09 13.23 -0.20
C PRO A 101 0.56 11.85 -0.73
N PRO A 102 1.89 11.62 -0.86
CA PRO A 102 2.45 10.36 -1.38
C PRO A 102 2.30 9.18 -0.41
N VAL A 103 2.27 9.47 0.90
CA VAL A 103 1.92 8.49 1.94
C VAL A 103 0.49 8.77 2.38
N LEU A 104 -0.36 7.77 2.20
CA LEU A 104 -1.75 7.76 2.62
C LEU A 104 -1.85 7.27 4.06
N ARG A 105 -2.78 7.87 4.81
CA ARG A 105 -3.10 7.50 6.19
C ARG A 105 -4.59 7.22 6.27
N ILE A 106 -4.98 6.18 7.00
CA ILE A 106 -6.39 5.88 7.27
C ILE A 106 -6.65 6.29 8.72
N PRO A 107 -7.50 7.30 8.97
CA PRO A 107 -7.85 7.70 10.33
C PRO A 107 -8.42 6.53 11.12
N GLY A 108 -7.90 6.33 12.34
CA GLY A 108 -8.33 5.26 13.25
C GLY A 108 -7.58 3.93 13.10
N LEU A 109 -6.58 3.83 12.21
CA LEU A 109 -5.68 2.67 12.10
C LEU A 109 -4.23 2.99 12.49
N GLU A 110 -3.96 4.12 13.12
CA GLU A 110 -2.61 4.58 13.44
C GLU A 110 -1.88 3.69 14.46
N ASP A 111 -2.60 2.88 15.24
CA ASP A 111 -2.02 1.87 16.14
C ASP A 111 -1.54 0.62 15.39
N LEU A 112 -2.04 0.37 14.18
CA LEU A 112 -1.77 -0.81 13.38
C LEU A 112 -0.90 -0.53 12.14
N VAL A 113 -1.03 0.67 11.58
CA VAL A 113 -0.52 1.02 10.25
C VAL A 113 0.23 2.35 10.32
N ASP A 114 1.47 2.32 9.85
CA ASP A 114 2.31 3.52 9.68
C ASP A 114 2.01 4.27 8.40
N GLY A 115 1.32 3.66 7.44
CA GLY A 115 0.85 4.34 6.25
C GLY A 115 0.77 3.41 5.06
N MET A 116 0.34 3.98 3.95
CA MET A 116 0.10 3.24 2.73
C MET A 116 0.65 4.02 1.54
N VAL A 117 1.24 3.33 0.58
CA VAL A 117 1.77 3.93 -0.64
C VAL A 117 1.15 3.23 -1.83
N ILE A 118 0.64 3.99 -2.80
CA ILE A 118 0.14 3.41 -4.04
C ILE A 118 1.29 2.75 -4.77
N ALA A 119 1.12 1.46 -5.09
CA ALA A 119 2.11 0.73 -5.86
C ALA A 119 2.09 1.26 -7.29
N THR A 120 3.13 1.98 -7.68
CA THR A 120 3.46 2.11 -9.10
C THR A 120 4.05 0.77 -9.50
N GLN A 121 3.38 -0.01 -10.35
CA GLN A 121 4.03 -1.20 -10.92
C GLN A 121 5.31 -0.73 -11.62
N GLY A 122 6.45 -1.07 -11.02
CA GLY A 122 7.72 -1.03 -11.70
C GLY A 122 7.69 -2.10 -12.79
N ALA A 123 8.34 -1.81 -13.92
CA ALA A 123 8.67 -2.84 -14.90
C ALA A 123 9.22 -4.09 -14.19
N PRO A 124 9.00 -5.30 -14.76
CA PRO A 124 9.55 -6.52 -14.20
C PRO A 124 11.02 -6.30 -13.83
N LEU A 125 11.38 -6.65 -12.59
CA LEU A 125 12.77 -6.81 -12.20
C LEU A 125 13.34 -7.89 -13.11
N ASP A 126 14.11 -7.50 -14.13
CA ASP A 126 15.08 -8.39 -14.76
C ASP A 126 16.06 -8.80 -13.66
N LEU A 127 15.74 -9.89 -12.98
CA LEU A 127 16.70 -10.59 -12.16
C LEU A 127 17.66 -11.27 -13.14
N PRO A 128 18.97 -10.95 -13.11
CA PRO A 128 19.91 -11.72 -13.89
C PRO A 128 19.87 -13.17 -13.40
N ASP A 129 19.54 -14.10 -14.30
CA ASP A 129 19.70 -15.53 -14.07
C ASP A 129 21.12 -15.76 -13.54
N SER A 130 21.20 -16.28 -12.30
CA SER A 130 22.45 -16.71 -11.67
C SER A 130 22.74 -18.16 -12.02
#